data_AF-A0A545S9M3-F1
#
_entry.id   AF-A0A545S9M3-F1
#
_cell.length_a   1.000
_cell.length_b   1.000
_cell.length_c   1.000
_cell.angle_alpha   90.00
_cell.angle_beta   90.00
_cell.angle_gamma   90.00
#
_symmetry.space_group_name_H-M   'P 1'
#
loop_
_entity.id
_entity.type
_entity.pdbx_description
1 polymer ?
#
loop_
_entity_poly.entity_id
_entity_poly.type
_entity_poly.pdbx_seq_one_letter_code
_entity_poly.pdbx_strand_id
1 'polypeptide(L)'
;MPRHADATPHAASLIEGLRDIGYSLETALSDIIDNSITADAKQIRIITEAFGDEPFIAILDDGVGMSEEELIAAMRPGSRNPLSARDEQDLGRFGLGLKSASFSQCRRLTVVSRKSCKTSTAVWDLDDVAIRNQWMVQLPEDVSGIQAVGELGEVGTLVLWQKLDRLTGGISCNAAKRAEVINRRVAEVERHLRLVFHRFTENPKLLCIMLNGRKLLPLDPFARRNPATIVDPEENLTVNGDEVEIQSFTLPHHKQMSKTEWEDIAGPEGHLKSQGFYLYRGRRLILYGTWFGLCRQSELTKLSRVRIDIPNSMDADWKIDVKKSSAQLPPVVRDRLKKVIERILAGSKRTYSKRGQKLVDHERLPMWHRIQADGQIRYRPNIEHPAFADFAESLPPDLRRGFFNCIALVGASLPIETLHADMAGTAEQIVPDRVDEDTLAQAVRATLLVLLGARKDIKEIKSLMKDVDPFRSAWEDTERIIAATIEMKEEDK
;
A
#
# COMPACT_ATOMS: atom_id res chain seq x y z
N MET A 1 16.90 -56.90 -10.48
CA MET A 1 16.96 -55.50 -10.92
C MET A 1 15.54 -55.03 -11.24
N PRO A 2 15.12 -53.84 -10.81
CA PRO A 2 13.83 -53.29 -11.22
C PRO A 2 13.84 -52.96 -12.71
N ARG A 3 12.70 -53.18 -13.38
CA ARG A 3 12.48 -52.80 -14.77
C ARG A 3 12.04 -51.33 -14.80
N HIS A 4 12.70 -50.52 -15.63
CA HIS A 4 12.39 -49.09 -15.79
C HIS A 4 11.56 -48.89 -17.06
N ALA A 5 10.67 -47.89 -17.02
CA ALA A 5 9.89 -47.43 -18.16
C ALA A 5 10.09 -45.92 -18.33
N ASP A 6 10.00 -45.42 -19.57
CA ASP A 6 10.02 -43.98 -19.84
C ASP A 6 8.70 -43.35 -19.37
N ALA A 7 8.82 -42.34 -18.52
CA ALA A 7 7.71 -41.57 -17.96
C ALA A 7 7.87 -40.07 -18.28
N THR A 8 8.54 -39.75 -19.39
CA THR A 8 8.67 -38.36 -19.87
C THR A 8 7.28 -37.74 -20.02
N PRO A 9 7.03 -36.56 -19.41
CA PRO A 9 5.70 -35.97 -19.40
C PRO A 9 5.27 -35.53 -20.81
N HIS A 10 3.99 -35.75 -21.11
CA HIS A 10 3.35 -35.20 -22.29
C HIS A 10 3.40 -33.68 -22.26
N ALA A 11 3.97 -33.09 -23.31
CA ALA A 11 4.23 -31.64 -23.38
C ALA A 11 2.93 -30.83 -23.26
N ALA A 12 1.88 -31.24 -23.97
CA ALA A 12 0.60 -30.55 -23.95
C ALA A 12 -0.01 -30.52 -22.54
N SER A 13 -0.07 -31.67 -21.87
CA SER A 13 -0.64 -31.77 -20.52
C SER A 13 0.16 -31.01 -19.48
N LEU A 14 1.50 -31.10 -19.52
CA LEU A 14 2.33 -30.40 -18.54
C LEU A 14 2.28 -28.89 -18.76
N ILE A 15 2.33 -28.41 -20.00
CA ILE A 15 2.26 -26.97 -20.30
C ILE A 15 0.91 -26.40 -19.88
N GLU A 16 -0.22 -27.03 -20.21
CA GLU A 16 -1.53 -26.54 -19.74
C GLU A 16 -1.58 -26.51 -18.20
N GLY A 17 -0.99 -27.49 -17.51
CA GLY A 17 -0.82 -27.45 -16.06
C GLY A 17 0.03 -26.27 -15.56
N LEU A 18 1.12 -25.92 -16.27
CA LEU A 18 1.96 -24.76 -15.93
C LEU A 18 1.21 -23.42 -16.08
N ARG A 19 0.20 -23.35 -16.96
CA ARG A 19 -0.64 -22.15 -17.13
C ARG A 19 -1.51 -21.88 -15.92
N ASP A 20 -1.92 -22.93 -15.22
CA ASP A 20 -2.84 -22.87 -14.08
C ASP A 20 -2.15 -22.74 -12.72
N ILE A 21 -0.84 -22.43 -12.70
CA ILE A 21 -0.08 -22.15 -11.48
C ILE A 21 -0.64 -20.93 -10.73
N GLY A 22 -1.53 -20.13 -11.34
CA GLY A 22 -2.28 -19.07 -10.67
C GLY A 22 -1.52 -17.76 -10.58
N TYR A 23 -0.82 -17.40 -11.66
CA TYR A 23 -0.26 -16.06 -11.86
C TYR A 23 -1.38 -15.06 -12.18
N SER A 24 -1.30 -13.90 -11.55
CA SER A 24 -1.99 -12.69 -12.00
C SER A 24 -1.17 -11.96 -13.06
N LEU A 25 -1.75 -10.99 -13.77
CA LEU A 25 -0.99 -10.21 -14.76
C LEU A 25 0.17 -9.44 -14.10
N GLU A 26 -0.06 -8.92 -12.91
CA GLU A 26 0.91 -8.16 -12.10
C GLU A 26 2.13 -9.01 -11.72
N THR A 27 1.88 -10.23 -11.24
CA THR A 27 2.95 -11.17 -10.86
C THR A 27 3.67 -11.73 -12.09
N ALA A 28 2.94 -11.97 -13.20
CA ALA A 28 3.54 -12.42 -14.44
C ALA A 28 4.48 -11.36 -15.05
N LEU A 29 4.03 -10.11 -15.16
CA LEU A 29 4.87 -9.02 -15.66
C LEU A 29 6.04 -8.74 -14.73
N SER A 30 5.83 -8.83 -13.41
CA SER A 30 6.92 -8.70 -12.44
C SER A 30 8.03 -9.74 -12.67
N ASP A 31 7.68 -10.98 -12.97
CA ASP A 31 8.67 -12.04 -13.24
C ASP A 31 9.47 -11.77 -14.52
N ILE A 32 8.85 -11.18 -15.55
CA ILE A 32 9.58 -10.77 -16.76
C ILE A 32 10.54 -9.61 -16.44
N ILE A 33 10.08 -8.61 -15.69
CA ILE A 33 10.90 -7.45 -15.28
C ILE A 33 12.05 -7.89 -14.37
N ASP A 34 11.83 -8.84 -13.46
CA ASP A 34 12.89 -9.42 -12.63
C ASP A 34 14.01 -10.03 -13.50
N ASN A 35 13.66 -10.69 -14.62
CA ASN A 35 14.65 -11.22 -15.56
C ASN A 35 15.41 -10.10 -16.27
N SER A 36 14.73 -9.02 -16.68
CA SER A 36 15.38 -7.86 -17.28
C SER A 36 16.36 -7.19 -16.30
N ILE A 37 15.99 -7.05 -15.03
CA ILE A 37 16.89 -6.54 -13.98
C ILE A 37 18.09 -7.46 -13.78
N THR A 38 17.87 -8.78 -13.77
CA THR A 38 18.94 -9.78 -13.66
C THR A 38 19.88 -9.75 -14.88
N ALA A 39 19.39 -9.28 -16.03
CA ALA A 39 20.17 -9.06 -17.25
C ALA A 39 20.85 -7.68 -17.31
N ASP A 40 20.92 -6.96 -16.19
CA ASP A 40 21.50 -5.61 -16.06
C ASP A 40 20.83 -4.54 -16.94
N ALA A 41 19.54 -4.70 -17.24
CA ALA A 41 18.79 -3.70 -17.98
C ALA A 41 18.65 -2.39 -17.18
N LYS A 42 18.81 -1.26 -17.86
CA LYS A 42 18.60 0.09 -17.33
C LYS A 42 17.29 0.68 -17.83
N GLN A 43 16.78 0.21 -18.95
CA GLN A 43 15.52 0.61 -19.54
C GLN A 43 14.66 -0.60 -19.84
N ILE A 44 13.43 -0.56 -19.32
CA ILE A 44 12.40 -1.57 -19.61
C ILE A 44 11.19 -0.84 -20.18
N ARG A 45 10.73 -1.28 -21.36
CA ARG A 45 9.56 -0.73 -22.05
C ARG A 45 8.48 -1.79 -22.14
N ILE A 46 7.29 -1.45 -21.66
CA ILE A 46 6.09 -2.27 -21.77
C ILE A 46 5.17 -1.59 -22.77
N ILE A 47 4.87 -2.28 -23.87
CA ILE A 47 4.00 -1.81 -24.93
C ILE A 47 2.78 -2.73 -24.99
N THR A 48 1.59 -2.15 -24.95
CA THR A 48 0.33 -2.89 -25.01
C THR A 48 -0.48 -2.44 -26.22
N GLU A 49 -0.89 -3.40 -27.04
CA GLU A 49 -1.89 -3.21 -28.09
C GLU A 49 -3.14 -4.01 -27.73
N ALA A 50 -4.28 -3.33 -27.63
CA ALA A 50 -5.52 -3.90 -27.10
C ALA A 50 -6.69 -3.80 -28.08
N PHE A 51 -6.62 -2.92 -29.08
CA PHE A 51 -7.70 -2.66 -30.01
C PHE A 51 -7.57 -3.45 -31.31
N GLY A 52 -6.33 -3.74 -31.73
CA GLY A 52 -6.05 -4.53 -32.93
C GLY A 52 -6.72 -5.92 -32.92
N ASP A 53 -6.79 -6.54 -34.10
CA ASP A 53 -7.30 -7.90 -34.27
C ASP A 53 -6.46 -8.93 -33.50
N GLU A 54 -5.16 -8.66 -33.39
CA GLU A 54 -4.21 -9.46 -32.63
C GLU A 54 -3.62 -8.65 -31.46
N PRO A 55 -4.33 -8.56 -30.32
CA PRO A 55 -3.83 -7.85 -29.16
C PRO A 55 -2.57 -8.52 -28.60
N PHE A 56 -1.63 -7.71 -28.14
CA PHE A 56 -0.35 -8.18 -27.60
C PHE A 56 0.15 -7.34 -26.43
N ILE A 57 1.03 -7.92 -25.64
CA ILE A 57 1.86 -7.22 -24.65
C ILE A 57 3.31 -7.53 -24.97
N ALA A 58 4.12 -6.50 -25.20
CA ALA A 58 5.53 -6.60 -25.47
C ALA A 58 6.32 -5.99 -24.31
N ILE A 59 7.31 -6.71 -23.80
CA ILE A 59 8.25 -6.26 -22.78
C ILE A 59 9.64 -6.25 -23.42
N LEU A 60 10.24 -5.08 -23.50
CA LEU A 60 11.56 -4.87 -24.08
C LEU A 60 12.53 -4.40 -23.00
N ASP A 61 13.74 -4.92 -23.01
CA ASP A 61 14.84 -4.46 -22.18
C ASP A 61 16.13 -4.23 -22.98
N ASP A 62 17.00 -3.39 -22.43
CA ASP A 62 18.36 -3.11 -22.92
C ASP A 62 19.44 -3.90 -22.17
N GLY A 63 19.08 -5.04 -21.59
CA GLY A 63 20.02 -5.91 -20.88
C GLY A 63 20.98 -6.63 -21.83
N VAL A 64 21.83 -7.52 -21.30
CA VAL A 64 22.92 -8.16 -22.06
C VAL A 64 22.49 -9.07 -23.22
N GLY A 65 21.21 -9.42 -23.32
CA GLY A 65 20.67 -10.34 -24.31
C GLY A 65 21.15 -11.79 -24.13
N MET A 66 20.80 -12.65 -25.09
CA MET A 66 21.09 -14.08 -25.11
C MET A 66 21.56 -14.52 -26.50
N SER A 67 22.51 -15.46 -26.55
CA SER A 67 22.78 -16.25 -27.75
C SER A 67 21.64 -17.23 -28.04
N GLU A 68 21.65 -17.88 -29.20
CA GLU A 68 20.66 -18.90 -29.55
C GLU A 68 20.65 -20.05 -28.53
N GLU A 69 21.83 -20.52 -28.12
CA GLU A 69 21.96 -21.60 -27.14
C GLU A 69 21.44 -21.19 -25.76
N GLU A 70 21.77 -19.97 -25.32
CA GLU A 70 21.27 -19.38 -24.07
C GLU A 70 19.74 -19.23 -24.12
N LEU A 71 19.20 -18.79 -25.25
CA LEU A 71 17.76 -18.63 -25.47
C LEU A 71 17.03 -19.98 -25.46
N ILE A 72 17.55 -20.99 -26.16
CA ILE A 72 16.99 -22.35 -26.13
C ILE A 72 17.00 -22.91 -24.70
N ALA A 73 18.09 -22.70 -23.97
CA ALA A 73 18.19 -23.11 -22.56
C ALA A 73 17.21 -22.34 -21.66
N ALA A 74 17.00 -21.05 -21.92
CA ALA A 74 16.01 -20.22 -21.22
C ALA A 74 14.58 -20.67 -21.53
N MET A 75 14.30 -21.16 -22.73
CA MET A 75 12.98 -21.65 -23.16
C MET A 75 12.64 -23.04 -22.63
N ARG A 76 13.63 -23.82 -22.20
CA ARG A 76 13.44 -25.16 -21.60
C ARG A 76 12.84 -25.04 -20.19
N PRO A 77 11.70 -25.67 -19.89
CA PRO A 77 11.16 -25.72 -18.53
C PRO A 77 12.11 -26.47 -17.58
N GLY A 78 12.27 -25.98 -16.35
CA GLY A 78 13.09 -26.65 -15.32
C GLY A 78 14.59 -26.70 -15.62
N SER A 79 15.11 -25.77 -16.45
CA SER A 79 16.51 -25.80 -16.90
C SER A 79 17.56 -25.48 -15.83
N ARG A 80 17.17 -24.93 -14.68
CA ARG A 80 18.08 -24.60 -13.58
C ARG A 80 17.73 -25.36 -12.30
N ASN A 81 18.73 -25.99 -11.68
CA ASN A 81 18.57 -26.68 -10.40
C ASN A 81 18.36 -25.65 -9.27
N PRO A 82 17.24 -25.71 -8.51
CA PRO A 82 16.98 -24.82 -7.38
C PRO A 82 18.02 -24.87 -6.25
N LEU A 83 18.89 -25.88 -6.24
CA LEU A 83 19.94 -26.10 -5.23
C LEU A 83 21.33 -25.56 -5.65
N SER A 84 21.47 -25.00 -6.85
CA SER A 84 22.74 -24.39 -7.27
C SER A 84 23.00 -23.05 -6.56
N ALA A 85 24.26 -22.77 -6.19
CA ALA A 85 24.68 -21.50 -5.62
C ALA A 85 24.47 -20.36 -6.65
N ARG A 86 24.06 -19.17 -6.17
CA ARG A 86 23.62 -18.05 -7.01
C ARG A 86 24.34 -16.77 -6.67
N ASP A 87 24.40 -15.89 -7.65
CA ASP A 87 24.83 -14.52 -7.46
C ASP A 87 23.82 -13.76 -6.59
N GLU A 88 24.33 -12.86 -5.75
CA GLU A 88 23.53 -12.05 -4.81
C GLU A 88 22.44 -11.22 -5.49
N GLN A 89 22.54 -10.97 -6.80
CA GLN A 89 21.62 -10.15 -7.58
C GLN A 89 20.53 -10.96 -8.31
N ASP A 90 20.57 -12.29 -8.31
CA ASP A 90 19.59 -13.13 -9.01
C ASP A 90 18.22 -13.14 -8.30
N LEU A 91 17.19 -12.62 -8.98
CA LEU A 91 15.82 -12.53 -8.46
C LEU A 91 14.97 -13.80 -8.75
N GLY A 92 15.47 -14.81 -9.47
CA GLY A 92 14.65 -15.88 -10.07
C GLY A 92 14.99 -17.33 -9.66
N ARG A 93 14.38 -17.89 -8.60
CA ARG A 93 14.75 -19.20 -8.02
C ARG A 93 14.46 -20.48 -8.85
N PHE A 94 13.40 -20.54 -9.64
CA PHE A 94 12.91 -21.86 -10.12
C PHE A 94 13.27 -22.19 -11.57
N GLY A 95 13.84 -21.25 -12.32
CA GLY A 95 14.06 -21.42 -13.77
C GLY A 95 12.77 -21.60 -14.58
N LEU A 96 11.61 -21.36 -13.96
CA LEU A 96 10.28 -21.47 -14.57
C LEU A 96 9.67 -20.11 -14.91
N GLY A 97 10.09 -19.04 -14.21
CA GLY A 97 9.46 -17.71 -14.21
C GLY A 97 9.01 -17.22 -15.58
N LEU A 98 9.94 -17.09 -16.56
CA LEU A 98 9.60 -16.65 -17.91
C LEU A 98 8.44 -17.45 -18.54
N LYS A 99 8.46 -18.77 -18.44
CA LYS A 99 7.52 -19.66 -19.13
C LYS A 99 6.19 -19.71 -18.39
N SER A 100 6.21 -19.98 -17.08
CA SER A 100 4.98 -20.03 -16.28
C SER A 100 4.26 -18.69 -16.24
N ALA A 101 5.00 -17.59 -16.10
CA ALA A 101 4.43 -16.24 -16.20
C ALA A 101 3.80 -16.01 -17.58
N SER A 102 4.53 -16.27 -18.67
CA SER A 102 4.02 -16.01 -20.02
C SER A 102 2.84 -16.90 -20.38
N PHE A 103 2.95 -18.22 -20.19
CA PHE A 103 1.88 -19.15 -20.56
C PHE A 103 0.59 -18.91 -19.77
N SER A 104 0.69 -18.39 -18.55
CA SER A 104 -0.47 -18.00 -17.75
C SER A 104 -1.26 -16.82 -18.35
N GLN A 105 -0.63 -16.01 -19.21
CA GLN A 105 -1.24 -14.82 -19.81
C GLN A 105 -1.51 -14.96 -21.32
N CYS A 106 -0.78 -15.86 -22.01
CA CYS A 106 -0.82 -15.97 -23.46
C CYS A 106 -0.72 -17.42 -23.96
N ARG A 107 -1.21 -17.68 -25.18
CA ARG A 107 -0.99 -18.97 -25.89
C ARG A 107 0.19 -18.93 -26.86
N ARG A 108 0.74 -17.75 -27.15
CA ARG A 108 1.95 -17.62 -27.96
C ARG A 108 2.96 -16.68 -27.28
N LEU A 109 4.10 -17.26 -26.91
CA LEU A 109 5.25 -16.57 -26.36
C LEU A 109 6.33 -16.51 -27.43
N THR A 110 6.69 -15.30 -27.86
CA THR A 110 7.80 -15.06 -28.77
C THR A 110 8.89 -14.31 -28.01
N VAL A 111 10.12 -14.79 -28.07
CA VAL A 111 11.29 -14.11 -27.49
C VAL A 111 12.27 -13.81 -28.61
N VAL A 112 12.63 -12.54 -28.76
CA VAL A 112 13.71 -12.09 -29.65
C VAL A 112 14.80 -11.52 -28.78
N SER A 113 16.03 -11.99 -28.91
CA SER A 113 17.16 -11.47 -28.14
C SER A 113 18.31 -11.11 -29.06
N ARG A 114 19.01 -10.03 -28.73
CA ARG A 114 20.16 -9.54 -29.48
C ARG A 114 21.39 -9.50 -28.59
N LYS A 115 22.43 -10.21 -28.99
CA LYS A 115 23.72 -10.29 -28.29
C LYS A 115 24.85 -10.39 -29.30
N SER A 116 25.89 -9.59 -29.12
CA SER A 116 27.07 -9.59 -29.99
C SER A 116 26.73 -9.51 -31.49
N CYS A 117 25.82 -8.58 -31.85
CA CYS A 117 25.34 -8.35 -33.22
C CYS A 117 24.58 -9.52 -33.88
N LYS A 118 24.21 -10.55 -33.13
CA LYS A 118 23.35 -11.64 -33.60
C LYS A 118 21.96 -11.49 -33.01
N THR A 119 20.95 -11.76 -33.83
CA THR A 119 19.55 -11.86 -33.38
C THR A 119 19.17 -13.32 -33.31
N SER A 120 18.62 -13.74 -32.18
CA SER A 120 18.11 -15.09 -31.96
C SER A 120 16.65 -15.01 -31.56
N THR A 121 15.83 -15.91 -32.11
CA THR A 121 14.38 -15.91 -31.90
C THR A 121 13.91 -17.28 -31.48
N ALA A 122 13.02 -17.34 -30.49
CA ALA A 122 12.40 -18.56 -30.05
C ALA A 122 10.91 -18.35 -29.79
N VAL A 123 10.06 -19.27 -30.26
CA VAL A 123 8.60 -19.19 -30.13
C VAL A 123 8.04 -20.47 -29.52
N TRP A 124 7.26 -20.29 -28.45
CA TRP A 124 6.32 -21.29 -27.94
C TRP A 124 4.91 -20.93 -28.40
N ASP A 125 4.33 -21.71 -29.32
CA ASP A 125 2.90 -21.66 -29.64
C ASP A 125 2.20 -22.88 -29.03
N LEU A 126 1.38 -22.64 -28.02
CA LEU A 126 0.74 -23.72 -27.26
C LEU A 126 -0.31 -24.48 -28.07
N ASP A 127 -0.84 -23.89 -29.15
CA ASP A 127 -1.73 -24.60 -30.07
C ASP A 127 -0.95 -25.64 -30.89
N ASP A 128 0.25 -25.28 -31.36
CA ASP A 128 1.15 -26.19 -32.09
C ASP A 128 1.66 -27.31 -31.16
N VAL A 129 1.97 -26.98 -29.90
CA VAL A 129 2.34 -27.98 -28.88
C VAL A 129 1.19 -28.92 -28.59
N ALA A 130 -0.05 -28.43 -28.49
CA ALA A 130 -1.21 -29.28 -28.23
C ALA A 130 -1.41 -30.32 -29.36
N ILE A 131 -1.13 -29.94 -30.60
CA ILE A 131 -1.22 -30.82 -31.77
C ILE A 131 -0.06 -31.83 -31.81
N ARG A 132 1.18 -31.36 -31.64
CA ARG A 132 2.39 -32.21 -31.78
C ARG A 132 2.69 -33.04 -30.54
N ASN A 133 2.27 -32.57 -29.37
CA ASN A 133 2.58 -33.10 -28.03
C ASN A 133 4.09 -33.31 -27.80
N GLN A 134 4.92 -32.40 -28.31
CA GLN A 134 6.39 -32.48 -28.26
C GLN A 134 6.99 -31.23 -27.60
N TRP A 135 8.13 -31.41 -26.93
CA TRP A 135 8.91 -30.34 -26.31
C TRP A 135 9.80 -29.63 -27.35
N MET A 136 9.19 -29.00 -28.35
CA MET A 136 9.92 -28.29 -29.42
C MET A 136 9.56 -26.81 -29.45
N VAL A 137 10.59 -25.98 -29.35
CA VAL A 137 10.49 -24.53 -29.56
C VAL A 137 10.76 -24.22 -31.03
N GLN A 138 10.01 -23.30 -31.61
CA GLN A 138 10.24 -22.85 -32.99
C GLN A 138 11.37 -21.81 -33.00
N LEU A 139 12.23 -21.83 -34.01
CA LEU A 139 13.36 -20.89 -34.17
C LEU A 139 13.24 -20.15 -35.52
N PRO A 140 12.38 -19.12 -35.62
CA PRO A 140 12.24 -18.34 -36.86
C PRO A 140 13.52 -17.56 -37.17
N GLU A 141 13.99 -17.64 -38.41
CA GLU A 141 15.11 -16.82 -38.90
C GLU A 141 14.68 -15.38 -39.21
N ASP A 142 13.46 -15.20 -39.74
CA ASP A 142 12.91 -13.89 -40.07
C ASP A 142 12.16 -13.28 -38.88
N VAL A 143 12.54 -12.06 -38.51
CA VAL A 143 11.94 -11.29 -37.43
C VAL A 143 11.00 -10.18 -37.94
N SER A 144 10.92 -9.94 -39.24
CA SER A 144 10.22 -8.80 -39.83
C SER A 144 8.74 -8.70 -39.47
N GLY A 145 8.07 -9.84 -39.29
CA GLY A 145 6.66 -9.94 -38.89
C GLY A 145 6.40 -9.89 -37.39
N ILE A 146 7.43 -9.76 -36.55
CA ILE A 146 7.29 -9.77 -35.08
C ILE A 146 6.92 -8.37 -34.59
N GLN A 147 5.75 -8.27 -33.95
CA GLN A 147 5.25 -7.02 -33.37
C GLN A 147 6.25 -6.44 -32.36
N ALA A 148 6.41 -5.11 -32.39
CA ALA A 148 7.35 -4.34 -31.54
C ALA A 148 8.85 -4.68 -31.70
N VAL A 149 9.27 -5.55 -32.63
CA VAL A 149 10.70 -5.87 -32.80
C VAL A 149 11.54 -4.67 -33.26
N GLY A 150 10.93 -3.72 -33.99
CA GLY A 150 11.57 -2.47 -34.42
C GLY A 150 11.90 -1.53 -33.27
N GLU A 151 11.30 -1.73 -32.09
CA GLU A 151 11.56 -0.97 -30.87
C GLU A 151 12.73 -1.54 -30.06
N LEU A 152 13.21 -2.75 -30.40
CA LEU A 152 14.37 -3.38 -29.76
C LEU A 152 15.66 -2.74 -30.27
N GLY A 153 16.57 -2.40 -29.36
CA GLY A 153 17.89 -1.84 -29.68
C GLY A 153 18.87 -2.87 -30.23
N GLU A 154 20.14 -2.51 -30.38
CA GLU A 154 21.19 -3.42 -30.89
C GLU A 154 21.51 -4.58 -29.93
N VAL A 155 21.26 -4.38 -28.64
CA VAL A 155 21.43 -5.37 -27.57
C VAL A 155 20.18 -5.31 -26.69
N GLY A 156 19.74 -6.47 -26.20
CA GLY A 156 18.57 -6.56 -25.34
C GLY A 156 17.67 -7.74 -25.65
N THR A 157 16.51 -7.78 -25.00
CA THR A 157 15.51 -8.84 -25.20
C THR A 157 14.11 -8.24 -25.35
N LEU A 158 13.35 -8.79 -26.29
CA LEU A 158 11.90 -8.61 -26.44
C LEU A 158 11.21 -9.91 -26.03
N VAL A 159 10.32 -9.81 -25.05
CA VAL A 159 9.34 -10.84 -24.69
C VAL A 159 7.97 -10.39 -25.17
N LEU A 160 7.40 -11.12 -26.13
CA LEU A 160 6.14 -10.81 -26.76
C LEU A 160 5.09 -11.86 -26.41
N TRP A 161 3.97 -11.40 -25.84
CA TRP A 161 2.80 -12.18 -25.50
C TRP A 161 1.69 -11.93 -26.52
N GLN A 162 1.24 -13.00 -27.19
CA GLN A 162 0.19 -12.98 -28.21
C GLN A 162 -0.86 -14.07 -27.91
N LYS A 163 -2.05 -13.96 -28.51
CA LYS A 163 -3.20 -14.83 -28.20
C LYS A 163 -3.54 -14.77 -26.69
N LEU A 164 -3.86 -13.56 -26.23
CA LEU A 164 -4.11 -13.21 -24.82
C LEU A 164 -5.48 -13.71 -24.29
N ASP A 165 -5.75 -15.01 -24.47
CA ASP A 165 -7.03 -15.67 -24.21
C ASP A 165 -7.59 -15.45 -22.78
N ARG A 166 -6.73 -15.40 -21.76
CA ARG A 166 -7.11 -15.19 -20.35
C ARG A 166 -7.27 -13.71 -19.95
N LEU A 167 -6.68 -12.80 -20.72
CA LEU A 167 -6.76 -11.36 -20.47
C LEU A 167 -8.03 -10.73 -21.03
N THR A 168 -8.54 -11.27 -22.15
CA THR A 168 -9.76 -10.78 -22.80
C THR A 168 -11.05 -11.20 -22.10
N GLY A 169 -10.98 -12.10 -21.10
CA GLY A 169 -12.15 -12.58 -20.36
C GLY A 169 -13.16 -13.33 -21.23
N GLY A 170 -12.69 -13.99 -22.30
CA GLY A 170 -13.54 -14.71 -23.26
C GLY A 170 -14.28 -13.81 -24.26
N ILE A 171 -14.04 -12.49 -24.22
CA ILE A 171 -14.63 -11.54 -25.18
C ILE A 171 -13.76 -11.60 -26.44
N SER A 172 -14.30 -12.13 -27.54
CA SER A 172 -13.59 -12.22 -28.82
C SER A 172 -14.21 -11.33 -29.91
N CYS A 173 -15.53 -11.10 -29.88
CA CYS A 173 -16.27 -10.47 -30.97
C CYS A 173 -16.44 -8.94 -30.86
N ASN A 174 -15.97 -8.30 -29.79
CA ASN A 174 -16.11 -6.85 -29.59
C ASN A 174 -14.77 -6.21 -29.21
N ALA A 175 -14.09 -5.62 -30.18
CA ALA A 175 -12.77 -5.01 -30.01
C ALA A 175 -12.75 -3.92 -28.93
N ALA A 176 -13.76 -3.05 -28.89
CA ALA A 176 -13.85 -1.97 -27.89
C ALA A 176 -13.94 -2.53 -26.46
N LYS A 177 -14.81 -3.54 -26.24
CA LYS A 177 -14.98 -4.16 -24.92
C LYS A 177 -13.77 -4.99 -24.50
N ARG A 178 -13.10 -5.67 -25.45
CA ARG A 178 -11.80 -6.33 -25.19
C ARG A 178 -10.76 -5.31 -24.74
N ALA A 179 -10.63 -4.21 -25.47
CA ALA A 179 -9.68 -3.16 -25.17
C ALA A 179 -9.92 -2.54 -23.79
N GLU A 180 -11.18 -2.29 -23.42
CA GLU A 180 -11.56 -1.81 -22.08
C GLU A 180 -11.08 -2.76 -20.97
N VAL A 181 -11.32 -4.07 -21.12
CA VAL A 181 -10.90 -5.07 -20.13
C VAL A 181 -9.38 -5.14 -20.00
N ILE A 182 -8.67 -5.16 -21.12
CA ILE A 182 -7.20 -5.17 -21.14
C ILE A 182 -6.66 -3.89 -20.48
N ASN A 183 -7.15 -2.72 -20.89
CA ASN A 183 -6.68 -1.43 -20.37
C ASN A 183 -6.92 -1.28 -18.87
N ARG A 184 -8.05 -1.78 -18.34
CA ARG A 184 -8.31 -1.80 -16.90
C ARG A 184 -7.25 -2.64 -16.16
N ARG A 185 -6.95 -3.84 -16.64
CA ARG A 185 -5.91 -4.70 -16.05
C ARG A 185 -4.52 -4.07 -16.16
N VAL A 186 -4.23 -3.39 -17.28
CA VAL A 186 -2.97 -2.66 -17.47
C VAL A 186 -2.84 -1.49 -16.48
N ALA A 187 -3.93 -0.81 -16.15
CA ALA A 187 -3.94 0.25 -15.13
C ALA A 187 -3.66 -0.31 -13.71
N GLU A 188 -4.20 -1.49 -13.38
CA GLU A 188 -3.92 -2.19 -12.11
C GLU A 188 -2.43 -2.58 -12.01
N VAL A 189 -1.88 -3.11 -13.11
CA VAL A 189 -0.46 -3.43 -13.25
C VAL A 189 0.43 -2.20 -13.06
N GLU A 190 0.08 -1.07 -13.67
CA GLU A 190 0.89 0.15 -13.57
C GLU A 190 1.18 0.51 -12.11
N ARG A 191 0.13 0.57 -11.30
CA ARG A 191 0.24 0.85 -9.87
C ARG A 191 1.09 -0.20 -9.16
N HIS A 192 0.84 -1.48 -9.44
CA HIS A 192 1.60 -2.58 -8.85
C HIS A 192 3.10 -2.44 -9.15
N LEU A 193 3.48 -2.21 -10.42
CA LEU A 193 4.88 -2.04 -10.81
C LEU A 193 5.53 -0.84 -10.14
N ARG A 194 4.81 0.30 -10.05
CA ARG A 194 5.27 1.50 -9.33
C ARG A 194 5.57 1.21 -7.86
N LEU A 195 4.74 0.41 -7.19
CA LEU A 195 4.89 0.02 -5.79
C LEU A 195 6.00 -1.01 -5.60
N VAL A 196 6.05 -2.01 -6.45
CA VAL A 196 6.86 -3.20 -6.21
C VAL A 196 8.32 -3.00 -6.59
N PHE A 197 8.57 -2.24 -7.65
CA PHE A 197 9.89 -1.90 -8.13
C PHE A 197 10.34 -0.50 -7.68
N HIS A 198 9.63 0.14 -6.75
CA HIS A 198 9.87 1.53 -6.35
C HIS A 198 11.32 1.80 -5.96
N ARG A 199 11.96 0.87 -5.23
CA ARG A 199 13.37 1.00 -4.81
C ARG A 199 14.37 0.85 -5.94
N PHE A 200 14.01 0.20 -7.04
CA PHE A 200 14.88 0.15 -8.23
C PHE A 200 14.73 1.43 -9.06
N THR A 201 13.51 1.98 -9.13
CA THR A 201 13.18 3.15 -9.96
C THR A 201 13.31 4.49 -9.23
N GLU A 202 13.61 4.49 -7.93
CA GLU A 202 13.97 5.67 -7.12
C GLU A 202 15.09 6.50 -7.76
N ASN A 203 16.09 5.82 -8.33
CA ASN A 203 17.14 6.44 -9.13
C ASN A 203 16.98 6.04 -10.61
N PRO A 204 16.51 6.96 -11.48
CA PRO A 204 16.31 6.68 -12.90
C PRO A 204 17.57 6.28 -13.67
N LYS A 205 18.76 6.52 -13.11
CA LYS A 205 20.03 6.08 -13.72
C LYS A 205 20.28 4.58 -13.50
N LEU A 206 19.65 3.99 -12.49
CA LEU A 206 19.74 2.56 -12.20
C LEU A 206 18.71 1.79 -13.03
N LEU A 207 17.45 2.21 -12.99
CA LEU A 207 16.37 1.57 -13.74
C LEU A 207 15.26 2.56 -14.10
N CYS A 208 14.82 2.51 -15.35
CA CYS A 208 13.66 3.24 -15.86
C CYS A 208 12.66 2.27 -16.47
N ILE A 209 11.45 2.22 -15.93
CA ILE A 209 10.35 1.42 -16.46
C ILE A 209 9.35 2.36 -17.15
N MET A 210 8.99 2.05 -18.39
CA MET A 210 8.03 2.79 -19.18
C MET A 210 6.86 1.90 -19.58
N LEU A 211 5.63 2.42 -19.47
CA LEU A 211 4.41 1.77 -19.93
C LEU A 211 3.75 2.64 -20.99
N ASN A 212 3.62 2.13 -22.21
CA ASN A 212 3.06 2.85 -23.36
C ASN A 212 3.69 4.24 -23.55
N GLY A 213 5.02 4.31 -23.43
CA GLY A 213 5.79 5.55 -23.55
C GLY A 213 5.81 6.44 -22.30
N ARG A 214 4.99 6.16 -21.28
CA ARG A 214 4.97 6.93 -20.03
C ARG A 214 5.92 6.33 -19.01
N LYS A 215 6.78 7.16 -18.42
CA LYS A 215 7.67 6.74 -17.33
C LYS A 215 6.88 6.48 -16.05
N LEU A 216 7.10 5.32 -15.44
CA LEU A 216 6.50 4.98 -14.16
C LEU A 216 7.27 5.64 -13.01
N LEU A 217 6.57 6.42 -12.18
CA LEU A 217 7.14 7.03 -10.99
C LEU A 217 7.08 6.08 -9.80
N PRO A 218 8.16 5.94 -9.01
CA PRO A 218 8.17 5.05 -7.85
C PRO A 218 7.09 5.45 -6.84
N LEU A 219 6.39 4.46 -6.30
CA LEU A 219 5.44 4.64 -5.21
C LEU A 219 6.06 4.14 -3.91
N ASP A 220 6.57 5.06 -3.11
CA ASP A 220 7.15 4.75 -1.79
C ASP A 220 6.04 4.55 -0.74
N PRO A 221 5.80 3.32 -0.24
CA PRO A 221 4.72 3.07 0.70
C PRO A 221 4.97 3.64 2.10
N PHE A 222 6.16 4.18 2.35
CA PHE A 222 6.59 4.70 3.64
C PHE A 222 6.56 6.23 3.73
N ALA A 223 6.24 6.93 2.63
CA ALA A 223 6.26 8.38 2.54
C ALA A 223 7.58 9.01 3.07
N ARG A 224 8.74 8.40 2.82
CA ARG A 224 10.04 8.82 3.40
C ARG A 224 10.45 10.25 3.04
N ARG A 225 9.92 10.78 1.94
CA ARG A 225 10.17 12.15 1.48
C ARG A 225 9.38 13.20 2.27
N ASN A 226 8.32 12.81 2.98
CA ASN A 226 7.53 13.73 3.78
C ASN A 226 8.19 13.93 5.16
N PRO A 227 8.50 15.16 5.59
CA PRO A 227 9.17 15.42 6.87
C PRO A 227 8.31 15.08 8.09
N ALA A 228 6.99 14.93 7.94
CA ALA A 228 6.10 14.51 9.01
C ALA A 228 6.07 12.99 9.21
N THR A 229 6.77 12.22 8.36
CA THR A 229 6.92 10.77 8.53
C THR A 229 7.82 10.50 9.74
N ILE A 230 7.33 9.69 10.67
CA ILE A 230 8.11 9.28 11.83
C ILE A 230 8.81 7.97 11.49
N VAL A 231 10.13 7.96 11.62
CA VAL A 231 10.99 6.81 11.31
C VAL A 231 11.57 6.26 12.61
N ASP A 232 11.33 4.98 12.90
CA ASP A 232 11.96 4.30 14.01
C ASP A 232 13.40 3.88 13.66
N PRO A 233 14.28 3.67 14.65
CA PRO A 233 15.60 3.10 14.42
C PRO A 233 15.52 1.74 13.70
N GLU A 234 16.53 1.48 12.89
CA GLU A 234 16.70 0.20 12.20
C GLU A 234 17.15 -0.89 13.18
N GLU A 235 16.63 -2.10 12.98
CA GLU A 235 16.89 -3.27 13.80
C GLU A 235 17.35 -4.43 12.91
N ASN A 236 18.56 -4.95 13.16
CA ASN A 236 19.06 -6.12 12.44
C ASN A 236 18.89 -7.37 13.29
N LEU A 237 18.42 -8.44 12.65
CA LEU A 237 18.24 -9.76 13.26
C LEU A 237 18.99 -10.80 12.44
N THR A 238 19.98 -11.45 13.05
CA THR A 238 20.67 -12.57 12.41
C THR A 238 19.85 -13.86 12.52
N VAL A 239 19.60 -14.51 11.39
CA VAL A 239 18.90 -15.80 11.28
C VAL A 239 19.72 -16.70 10.39
N ASN A 240 20.19 -17.84 10.92
CA ASN A 240 21.00 -18.81 10.17
C ASN A 240 22.29 -18.23 9.51
N GLY A 241 22.81 -17.11 10.04
CA GLY A 241 23.99 -16.43 9.50
C GLY A 241 23.68 -15.29 8.53
N ASP A 242 22.44 -15.15 8.08
CA ASP A 242 21.97 -14.04 7.26
C ASP A 242 21.33 -12.94 8.12
N GLU A 243 21.42 -11.68 7.65
CA GLU A 243 20.80 -10.54 8.33
C GLU A 243 19.42 -10.21 7.78
N VAL A 244 18.47 -9.99 8.68
CA VAL A 244 17.14 -9.46 8.39
C VAL A 244 17.04 -8.06 8.97
N GLU A 245 16.85 -7.05 8.13
CA GLU A 245 16.69 -5.66 8.57
C GLU A 245 15.20 -5.34 8.76
N ILE A 246 14.85 -4.73 9.88
CA ILE A 246 13.48 -4.36 10.22
C ILE A 246 13.45 -2.88 10.60
N GLN A 247 12.53 -2.14 9.98
CA GLN A 247 12.35 -0.71 10.29
C GLN A 247 10.88 -0.32 10.25
N SER A 248 10.43 0.40 11.27
CA SER A 248 9.05 0.89 11.36
C SER A 248 8.93 2.36 10.95
N PHE A 249 7.81 2.67 10.32
CA PHE A 249 7.44 3.99 9.84
C PHE A 249 6.01 4.28 10.27
N THR A 250 5.76 5.50 10.73
CA THR A 250 4.40 6.03 10.89
C THR A 250 4.17 7.09 9.84
N LEU A 251 3.21 6.84 8.95
CA LEU A 251 2.82 7.78 7.91
C LEU A 251 2.33 9.10 8.52
N PRO A 252 2.53 10.23 7.82
CA PRO A 252 1.92 11.51 8.20
C PRO A 252 0.40 11.40 8.28
N HIS A 253 -0.24 12.28 9.03
CA HIS A 253 -1.69 12.38 9.01
C HIS A 253 -2.17 12.96 7.66
N HIS A 254 -3.37 12.60 7.18
CA HIS A 254 -3.88 13.06 5.87
C HIS A 254 -3.83 14.58 5.67
N LYS A 255 -3.97 15.37 6.76
CA LYS A 255 -3.85 16.84 6.73
C LYS A 255 -2.44 17.36 6.42
N GLN A 256 -1.42 16.50 6.48
CA GLN A 256 -0.01 16.81 6.22
C GLN A 256 0.47 16.22 4.88
N MET A 257 -0.48 15.76 4.05
CA MET A 257 -0.21 15.16 2.75
C MET A 257 -1.13 15.77 1.70
N SER A 258 -0.70 15.76 0.45
CA SER A 258 -1.64 16.04 -0.64
C SER A 258 -2.67 14.91 -0.76
N LYS A 259 -3.88 15.24 -1.23
CA LYS A 259 -4.94 14.24 -1.45
C LYS A 259 -4.48 13.13 -2.39
N THR A 260 -3.77 13.49 -3.45
CA THR A 260 -3.24 12.53 -4.43
C THR A 260 -2.21 11.59 -3.83
N GLU A 261 -1.24 12.09 -3.06
CA GLU A 261 -0.25 11.22 -2.40
C GLU A 261 -0.88 10.31 -1.35
N TRP A 262 -1.86 10.83 -0.60
CA TRP A 262 -2.60 10.05 0.39
C TRP A 262 -3.32 8.87 -0.29
N GLU A 263 -4.14 9.15 -1.30
CA GLU A 263 -4.89 8.14 -2.06
C GLU A 263 -3.95 7.16 -2.80
N ASP A 264 -2.86 7.67 -3.37
CA ASP A 264 -1.88 6.86 -4.09
C ASP A 264 -1.06 5.97 -3.14
N ILE A 265 -0.86 6.31 -1.87
CA ILE A 265 -0.27 5.37 -0.89
C ILE A 265 -1.32 4.40 -0.36
N ALA A 266 -2.57 4.86 -0.16
CA ALA A 266 -3.67 4.03 0.32
C ALA A 266 -3.91 2.83 -0.58
N GLY A 267 -3.97 3.09 -1.89
CA GLY A 267 -4.37 2.12 -2.91
C GLY A 267 -5.86 1.83 -2.92
N PRO A 268 -6.30 0.93 -3.82
CA PRO A 268 -7.73 0.67 -4.06
C PRO A 268 -8.46 0.15 -2.82
N GLU A 269 -7.76 -0.53 -1.92
CA GLU A 269 -8.32 -1.08 -0.68
C GLU A 269 -8.20 -0.13 0.53
N GLY A 270 -7.59 1.05 0.36
CA GLY A 270 -7.46 2.06 1.40
C GLY A 270 -6.34 1.81 2.42
N HIS A 271 -6.11 2.79 3.30
CA HIS A 271 -5.03 2.75 4.29
C HIS A 271 -5.18 1.66 5.34
N LEU A 272 -6.43 1.23 5.64
CA LEU A 272 -6.68 0.15 6.58
C LEU A 272 -6.15 -1.18 6.04
N LYS A 273 -6.13 -1.40 4.72
CA LYS A 273 -5.64 -2.62 4.10
C LYS A 273 -4.17 -2.58 3.76
N SER A 274 -3.61 -1.40 3.48
CA SER A 274 -2.18 -1.24 3.23
C SER A 274 -1.31 -1.16 4.50
N GLN A 275 -1.88 -1.25 5.71
CA GLN A 275 -1.08 -1.27 6.95
C GLN A 275 -0.30 -2.56 7.16
N GLY A 276 0.79 -2.48 7.93
CA GLY A 276 1.53 -3.65 8.39
C GLY A 276 2.90 -3.82 7.75
N PHE A 277 3.31 -5.08 7.56
CA PHE A 277 4.62 -5.47 7.08
C PHE A 277 4.73 -5.41 5.56
N TYR A 278 5.91 -4.99 5.12
CA TYR A 278 6.35 -4.88 3.73
C TYR A 278 7.66 -5.64 3.60
N LEU A 279 7.59 -6.85 3.06
CA LEU A 279 8.71 -7.78 2.92
C LEU A 279 9.40 -7.58 1.57
N TYR A 280 10.66 -7.18 1.62
CA TYR A 280 11.54 -7.03 0.48
C TYR A 280 12.54 -8.16 0.43
N ARG A 281 12.80 -8.66 -0.77
CA ARG A 281 13.88 -9.59 -1.05
C ARG A 281 14.75 -8.98 -2.14
N GLY A 282 16.01 -8.67 -1.85
CA GLY A 282 16.92 -8.05 -2.82
C GLY A 282 16.35 -6.75 -3.42
N ARG A 283 15.79 -5.87 -2.58
CA ARG A 283 15.09 -4.61 -2.95
C ARG A 283 13.74 -4.75 -3.67
N ARG A 284 13.35 -5.96 -4.08
CA ARG A 284 12.05 -6.27 -4.71
C ARG A 284 11.00 -6.52 -3.63
N LEU A 285 9.88 -5.78 -3.65
CA LEU A 285 8.80 -5.91 -2.65
C LEU A 285 7.92 -7.14 -2.92
N ILE A 286 8.10 -8.21 -2.17
CA ILE A 286 7.42 -9.50 -2.37
C ILE A 286 6.00 -9.48 -1.78
N LEU A 287 5.86 -8.98 -0.56
CA LEU A 287 4.58 -8.91 0.16
C LEU A 287 4.42 -7.57 0.84
N TYR A 288 3.18 -7.08 0.91
CA TYR A 288 2.86 -5.82 1.59
C TYR A 288 1.46 -5.84 2.21
N GLY A 289 1.20 -4.91 3.13
CA GLY A 289 -0.14 -4.72 3.71
C GLY A 289 -0.61 -5.87 4.62
N THR A 290 0.31 -6.67 5.16
CA THR A 290 -0.01 -7.86 5.96
C THR A 290 0.56 -7.79 7.36
N TRP A 291 -0.18 -8.30 8.34
CA TRP A 291 0.34 -8.54 9.69
C TRP A 291 0.78 -10.00 9.90
N PHE A 292 0.75 -10.84 8.85
CA PHE A 292 0.98 -12.30 8.94
C PHE A 292 0.14 -13.00 10.02
N GLY A 293 -1.08 -12.48 10.27
CA GLY A 293 -1.97 -12.95 11.32
C GLY A 293 -1.53 -12.61 12.76
N LEU A 294 -0.46 -11.82 12.94
CA LEU A 294 0.05 -11.43 14.27
C LEU A 294 -0.75 -10.30 14.91
N CYS A 295 -1.44 -9.49 14.11
CA CYS A 295 -2.27 -8.38 14.57
C CYS A 295 -3.52 -8.25 13.69
N ARG A 296 -4.63 -7.77 14.29
CA ARG A 296 -5.82 -7.38 13.53
C ARG A 296 -5.61 -5.98 12.94
N GLN A 297 -6.08 -5.78 11.71
CA GLN A 297 -6.14 -4.45 11.12
C GLN A 297 -7.09 -3.56 11.94
N SER A 298 -6.64 -2.36 12.28
CA SER A 298 -7.41 -1.40 13.07
C SER A 298 -7.10 0.04 12.66
N GLU A 299 -7.98 0.97 13.02
CA GLU A 299 -7.73 2.40 12.84
C GLU A 299 -6.50 2.90 13.62
N LEU A 300 -6.20 2.29 14.77
CA LEU A 300 -5.03 2.64 15.59
C LEU A 300 -3.70 2.35 14.89
N THR A 301 -3.68 1.35 14.01
CA THR A 301 -2.49 0.88 13.29
C THR A 301 -2.50 1.28 11.82
N LYS A 302 -3.51 2.04 11.38
CA LYS A 302 -3.74 2.45 9.97
C LYS A 302 -2.53 3.13 9.34
N LEU A 303 -1.79 3.93 10.10
CA LEU A 303 -0.62 4.69 9.62
C LEU A 303 0.69 3.90 9.71
N SER A 304 0.68 2.71 10.30
CA SER A 304 1.89 1.95 10.57
C SER A 304 2.33 1.16 9.34
N ARG A 305 3.61 1.29 8.99
CA ARG A 305 4.26 0.56 7.89
C ARG A 305 5.57 0.02 8.42
N VAL A 306 5.86 -1.25 8.20
CA VAL A 306 7.09 -1.88 8.71
C VAL A 306 7.81 -2.54 7.56
N ARG A 307 9.00 -2.04 7.23
CA ARG A 307 9.91 -2.62 6.25
C ARG A 307 10.60 -3.83 6.85
N ILE A 308 10.68 -4.91 6.09
CA ILE A 308 11.48 -6.09 6.39
C ILE A 308 12.31 -6.37 5.15
N ASP A 309 13.63 -6.31 5.23
CA ASP A 309 14.55 -6.65 4.15
C ASP A 309 15.22 -7.99 4.44
N ILE A 310 15.24 -8.86 3.43
CA ILE A 310 15.93 -10.15 3.46
C ILE A 310 16.83 -10.33 2.24
N PRO A 311 17.97 -11.02 2.39
CA PRO A 311 18.81 -11.42 1.27
C PRO A 311 18.17 -12.58 0.48
N ASN A 312 18.67 -12.80 -0.74
CA ASN A 312 18.19 -13.85 -1.64
C ASN A 312 18.47 -15.28 -1.14
N SER A 313 19.46 -15.45 -0.25
CA SER A 313 19.82 -16.73 0.39
C SER A 313 18.70 -17.29 1.27
N MET A 314 17.82 -16.42 1.80
CA MET A 314 16.79 -16.79 2.78
C MET A 314 15.46 -17.29 2.17
N ASP A 315 15.37 -17.46 0.84
CA ASP A 315 14.13 -17.90 0.18
C ASP A 315 13.57 -19.21 0.75
N ALA A 316 14.45 -20.13 1.18
CA ALA A 316 14.05 -21.42 1.76
C ALA A 316 13.47 -21.27 3.18
N ASP A 317 14.11 -20.46 4.02
CA ASP A 317 13.68 -20.19 5.39
C ASP A 317 12.31 -19.50 5.42
N TRP A 318 12.07 -18.62 4.45
CA TRP A 318 10.82 -17.88 4.29
C TRP A 318 9.78 -18.62 3.45
N LYS A 319 10.11 -19.81 2.93
CA LYS A 319 9.26 -20.64 2.05
C LYS A 319 8.56 -19.80 0.98
N ILE A 320 9.31 -18.94 0.30
CA ILE A 320 8.77 -18.07 -0.73
C ILE A 320 8.33 -18.92 -1.93
N ASP A 321 7.08 -18.75 -2.36
CA ASP A 321 6.54 -19.47 -3.50
C ASP A 321 7.12 -18.98 -4.83
N VAL A 322 6.92 -19.75 -5.91
CA VAL A 322 7.43 -19.42 -7.26
C VAL A 322 6.95 -18.05 -7.74
N LYS A 323 5.73 -17.69 -7.35
CA LYS A 323 5.04 -16.45 -7.73
C LYS A 323 5.43 -15.24 -6.89
N LYS A 324 6.24 -15.43 -5.85
CA LYS A 324 6.64 -14.39 -4.90
C LYS A 324 5.40 -13.70 -4.28
N SER A 325 4.34 -14.47 -4.07
CA SER A 325 3.02 -14.03 -3.62
C SER A 325 2.66 -14.54 -2.23
N SER A 326 3.49 -15.40 -1.65
CA SER A 326 3.34 -15.88 -0.28
C SER A 326 4.70 -16.15 0.37
N ALA A 327 4.74 -16.00 1.69
CA ALA A 327 5.92 -16.27 2.52
C ALA A 327 5.45 -16.70 3.93
N GLN A 328 6.24 -17.56 4.57
CA GLN A 328 6.04 -17.98 5.94
C GLN A 328 7.13 -17.38 6.83
N LEU A 329 6.73 -16.73 7.91
CA LEU A 329 7.67 -16.13 8.86
C LEU A 329 8.46 -17.22 9.61
N PRO A 330 9.81 -17.15 9.60
CA PRO A 330 10.62 -17.94 10.52
C PRO A 330 10.23 -17.66 11.98
N PRO A 331 10.25 -18.66 12.89
CA PRO A 331 9.82 -18.48 14.27
C PRO A 331 10.52 -17.32 15.00
N VAL A 332 11.84 -17.19 14.82
CA VAL A 332 12.65 -16.13 15.47
C VAL A 332 12.20 -14.75 15.00
N VAL A 333 11.99 -14.58 13.69
CA VAL A 333 11.49 -13.33 13.09
C VAL A 333 10.10 -13.03 13.61
N ARG A 334 9.20 -14.02 13.63
CA ARG A 334 7.83 -13.88 14.14
C ARG A 334 7.81 -13.33 15.57
N ASP A 335 8.64 -13.84 16.46
CA ASP A 335 8.68 -13.36 17.85
C ASP A 335 9.26 -11.95 17.97
N ARG A 336 10.21 -11.57 17.11
CA ARG A 336 10.66 -10.17 17.04
C ARG A 336 9.56 -9.24 16.54
N LEU A 337 8.85 -9.62 15.47
CA LEU A 337 7.78 -8.82 14.89
C LEU A 337 6.61 -8.60 15.86
N LYS A 338 6.32 -9.56 16.76
CA LYS A 338 5.35 -9.35 17.85
C LYS A 338 5.75 -8.18 18.76
N LYS A 339 7.03 -8.08 19.15
CA LYS A 339 7.54 -6.98 19.97
C LYS A 339 7.45 -5.64 19.24
N VAL A 340 7.71 -5.62 17.94
CA VAL A 340 7.50 -4.42 17.09
C VAL A 340 6.03 -3.99 17.09
N ILE A 341 5.11 -4.94 16.92
CA ILE A 341 3.65 -4.69 16.99
C ILE A 341 3.25 -4.14 18.35
N GLU A 342 3.75 -4.71 19.44
CA GLU A 342 3.48 -4.23 20.81
C GLU A 342 3.90 -2.77 20.99
N ARG A 343 5.09 -2.39 20.48
CA ARG A 343 5.57 -1.00 20.49
C ARG A 343 4.65 -0.08 19.70
N ILE A 344 4.28 -0.47 18.49
CA ILE A 344 3.37 0.29 17.62
C ILE A 344 2.02 0.52 18.33
N LEU A 345 1.42 -0.56 18.85
CA LEU A 345 0.13 -0.49 19.54
C LEU A 345 0.21 0.36 20.81
N ALA A 346 1.30 0.28 21.58
CA ALA A 346 1.50 1.11 22.75
C ALA A 346 1.59 2.60 22.40
N GLY A 347 2.29 2.94 21.31
CA GLY A 347 2.36 4.31 20.79
C GLY A 347 0.99 4.85 20.38
N SER A 348 0.26 4.09 19.57
CA SER A 348 -1.08 4.48 19.11
C SER A 348 -2.08 4.59 20.25
N LYS A 349 -2.10 3.63 21.18
CA LYS A 349 -2.95 3.68 22.38
C LYS A 349 -2.65 4.90 23.22
N ARG A 350 -1.38 5.23 23.47
CA ARG A 350 -1.00 6.41 24.26
C ARG A 350 -1.56 7.70 23.65
N THR A 351 -1.52 7.85 22.33
CA THR A 351 -2.08 9.03 21.64
C THR A 351 -3.60 9.12 21.77
N TYR A 352 -4.31 8.00 21.59
CA TYR A 352 -5.77 7.96 21.74
C TYR A 352 -6.21 8.13 23.20
N SER A 353 -5.53 7.47 24.14
CA SER A 353 -5.79 7.59 25.58
C SER A 353 -5.55 9.02 26.06
N LYS A 354 -4.51 9.73 25.59
CA LYS A 354 -4.32 11.15 25.91
C LYS A 354 -5.51 12.01 25.48
N ARG A 355 -6.08 11.76 24.30
CA ARG A 355 -7.29 12.47 23.84
C ARG A 355 -8.51 12.13 24.68
N GLY A 356 -8.70 10.86 25.03
CA GLY A 356 -9.78 10.44 25.91
C GLY A 356 -9.65 10.97 27.34
N GLN A 357 -8.44 11.05 27.87
CA GLN A 357 -8.16 11.57 29.21
C GLN A 357 -8.52 13.05 29.34
N LYS A 358 -8.33 13.85 28.28
CA LYS A 358 -8.79 15.25 28.24
C LYS A 358 -10.30 15.41 28.44
N LEU A 359 -11.10 14.39 28.10
CA LEU A 359 -12.57 14.39 28.31
C LEU A 359 -12.98 13.93 29.72
N VAL A 360 -12.02 13.59 30.58
CA VAL A 360 -12.24 13.18 31.98
C VAL A 360 -11.58 14.17 32.95
N ASP A 361 -10.62 14.96 32.46
CA ASP A 361 -9.92 15.99 33.23
C ASP A 361 -10.81 17.22 33.44
N HIS A 362 -11.40 17.33 34.63
CA HIS A 362 -12.31 18.42 35.00
C HIS A 362 -11.63 19.79 35.03
N GLU A 363 -10.31 19.87 35.25
CA GLU A 363 -9.58 21.15 35.26
C GLU A 363 -9.52 21.79 33.87
N ARG A 364 -9.67 20.98 32.81
CA ARG A 364 -9.68 21.44 31.43
C ARG A 364 -11.05 21.89 30.93
N LEU A 365 -12.10 21.71 31.75
CA LEU A 365 -13.47 22.08 31.41
C LEU A 365 -13.88 21.57 30.00
N PRO A 366 -13.87 20.25 29.74
CA PRO A 366 -14.31 19.73 28.46
C PRO A 366 -15.81 19.95 28.26
N MET A 367 -16.24 20.21 27.02
CA MET A 367 -17.67 20.31 26.67
C MET A 367 -18.42 18.96 26.77
N TRP A 368 -17.68 17.85 26.75
CA TRP A 368 -18.21 16.49 26.82
C TRP A 368 -17.44 15.67 27.85
N HIS A 369 -18.18 14.85 28.60
CA HIS A 369 -17.64 13.82 29.48
C HIS A 369 -17.63 12.47 28.78
N ARG A 370 -16.52 11.73 28.93
CA ARG A 370 -16.46 10.31 28.57
C ARG A 370 -16.59 9.45 29.84
N ILE A 371 -17.74 8.82 30.02
CA ILE A 371 -18.04 7.95 31.16
C ILE A 371 -17.88 6.50 30.74
N GLN A 372 -17.12 5.71 31.50
CA GLN A 372 -16.96 4.28 31.27
C GLN A 372 -17.46 3.51 32.50
N ALA A 373 -18.59 2.81 32.35
CA ALA A 373 -19.25 2.06 33.42
C ALA A 373 -19.98 0.84 32.82
N ASP A 374 -20.04 -0.27 33.56
CA ASP A 374 -20.74 -1.51 33.15
C ASP A 374 -20.32 -2.08 31.79
N GLY A 375 -19.04 -1.93 31.44
CA GLY A 375 -18.51 -2.34 30.13
C GLY A 375 -18.97 -1.45 28.97
N GLN A 376 -19.72 -0.38 29.23
CA GLN A 376 -20.21 0.57 28.23
C GLN A 376 -19.44 1.89 28.33
N ILE A 377 -19.32 2.57 27.18
CA ILE A 377 -18.78 3.92 27.09
C ILE A 377 -19.93 4.85 26.71
N ARG A 378 -20.13 5.92 27.49
CA ARG A 378 -21.17 6.93 27.26
C ARG A 378 -20.50 8.30 27.13
N TYR A 379 -20.89 9.05 26.11
CA TYR A 379 -20.51 10.45 25.96
C TYR A 379 -21.70 11.32 26.36
N ARG A 380 -21.48 12.30 27.23
CA ARG A 380 -22.54 13.22 27.69
C ARG A 380 -22.04 14.67 27.69
N PRO A 381 -22.86 15.66 27.31
CA PRO A 381 -22.52 17.06 27.48
C PRO A 381 -22.20 17.38 28.95
N ASN A 382 -21.15 18.16 29.17
CA ASN A 382 -20.74 18.59 30.50
C ASN A 382 -21.61 19.77 30.95
N ILE A 383 -22.73 19.52 31.64
CA ILE A 383 -23.64 20.57 32.12
C ILE A 383 -23.00 21.55 33.11
N GLU A 384 -21.88 21.18 33.73
CA GLU A 384 -21.11 22.03 34.66
C GLU A 384 -20.15 22.97 33.92
N HIS A 385 -20.04 22.84 32.59
CA HIS A 385 -19.20 23.73 31.80
C HIS A 385 -19.69 25.19 31.94
N PRO A 386 -18.78 26.18 32.10
CA PRO A 386 -19.16 27.59 32.30
C PRO A 386 -20.17 28.13 31.29
N ALA A 387 -20.01 27.78 30.01
CA ALA A 387 -20.93 28.20 28.95
C ALA A 387 -22.40 27.80 29.19
N PHE A 388 -22.66 26.66 29.86
CA PHE A 388 -24.02 26.23 30.20
C PHE A 388 -24.44 26.70 31.59
N ALA A 389 -23.54 26.63 32.57
CA ALA A 389 -23.83 27.02 33.95
C ALA A 389 -24.14 28.52 34.07
N ASP A 390 -23.33 29.38 33.47
CA ASP A 390 -23.51 30.84 33.44
C ASP A 390 -24.85 31.23 32.80
N PHE A 391 -25.17 30.62 31.65
CA PHE A 391 -26.47 30.85 31.01
C PHE A 391 -27.64 30.34 31.86
N ALA A 392 -27.52 29.17 32.48
CA ALA A 392 -28.55 28.64 33.38
C ALA A 392 -28.80 29.56 34.58
N GLU A 393 -27.78 30.24 35.09
CA GLU A 393 -27.93 31.21 36.17
C GLU A 393 -28.72 32.44 35.76
N SER A 394 -28.60 32.87 34.50
CA SER A 394 -29.39 33.98 33.93
C SER A 394 -30.89 33.64 33.78
N LEU A 395 -31.25 32.35 33.79
CA LEU A 395 -32.63 31.89 33.64
C LEU A 395 -33.39 31.91 34.99
N PRO A 396 -34.71 32.20 34.96
CA PRO A 396 -35.61 31.96 36.08
C PRO A 396 -35.49 30.52 36.64
N PRO A 397 -35.56 30.31 37.97
CA PRO A 397 -35.34 29.00 38.59
C PRO A 397 -36.21 27.86 38.04
N ASP A 398 -37.44 28.18 37.64
CA ASP A 398 -38.41 27.24 37.05
C ASP A 398 -38.00 26.76 35.65
N LEU A 399 -37.22 27.55 34.90
CA LEU A 399 -36.76 27.20 33.55
C LEU A 399 -35.42 26.45 33.52
N ARG A 400 -34.62 26.54 34.59
CA ARG A 400 -33.28 25.92 34.65
C ARG A 400 -33.31 24.41 34.42
N ARG A 401 -34.28 23.71 35.04
CA ARG A 401 -34.45 22.27 34.86
C ARG A 401 -34.81 21.93 33.40
N GLY A 402 -35.67 22.74 32.77
CA GLY A 402 -36.04 22.57 31.37
C GLY A 402 -34.82 22.69 30.45
N PHE A 403 -33.97 23.70 30.67
CA PHE A 403 -32.74 23.91 29.92
C PHE A 403 -31.79 22.71 29.98
N PHE A 404 -31.48 22.21 31.19
CA PHE A 404 -30.60 21.04 31.33
C PHE A 404 -31.21 19.75 30.75
N ASN A 405 -32.53 19.59 30.79
CA ASN A 405 -33.20 18.47 30.13
C ASN A 405 -32.99 18.50 28.61
N CYS A 406 -33.07 19.67 27.98
CA CYS A 406 -32.80 19.83 26.55
C CYS A 406 -31.37 19.42 26.19
N ILE A 407 -30.37 19.85 26.98
CA ILE A 407 -28.97 19.46 26.77
C ILE A 407 -28.79 17.94 26.94
N ALA A 408 -29.42 17.36 27.97
CA ALA A 408 -29.36 15.92 28.21
C ALA A 408 -29.98 15.12 27.07
N LEU A 409 -31.08 15.61 26.46
CA LEU A 409 -31.70 15.00 25.28
C LEU A 409 -30.75 14.99 24.09
N VAL A 410 -30.07 16.10 23.79
CA VAL A 410 -29.06 16.16 22.71
C VAL A 410 -27.95 15.14 22.93
N GLY A 411 -27.46 15.00 24.16
CA GLY A 411 -26.47 13.99 24.51
C GLY A 411 -26.97 12.56 24.35
N ALA A 412 -28.21 12.29 24.77
CA ALA A 412 -28.83 10.97 24.70
C ALA A 412 -29.21 10.57 23.26
N SER A 413 -29.44 11.55 22.37
CA SER A 413 -29.79 11.35 20.97
C SER A 413 -28.59 11.34 20.02
N LEU A 414 -27.36 11.22 20.54
CA LEU A 414 -26.15 11.14 19.71
C LEU A 414 -26.28 9.93 18.75
N PRO A 415 -26.22 10.12 17.42
CA PRO A 415 -26.49 9.05 16.45
C PRO A 415 -25.29 8.10 16.32
N ILE A 416 -25.06 7.29 17.36
CA ILE A 416 -23.88 6.41 17.47
C ILE A 416 -23.77 5.43 16.31
N GLU A 417 -24.88 4.82 15.88
CA GLU A 417 -24.87 3.81 14.81
C GLU A 417 -24.43 4.42 13.47
N THR A 418 -24.99 5.59 13.12
CA THR A 418 -24.63 6.31 11.89
C THR A 418 -23.18 6.81 11.96
N LEU A 419 -22.77 7.41 13.08
CA LEU A 419 -21.38 7.84 13.29
C LEU A 419 -20.42 6.66 13.17
N HIS A 420 -20.75 5.50 13.72
CA HIS A 420 -19.93 4.30 13.61
C HIS A 420 -19.82 3.81 12.15
N ALA A 421 -20.92 3.82 11.39
CA ALA A 421 -20.92 3.44 9.98
C ALA A 421 -20.06 4.39 9.13
N ASP A 422 -20.23 5.71 9.32
CA ASP A 422 -19.44 6.71 8.59
C ASP A 422 -17.96 6.62 8.98
N MET A 423 -17.65 6.44 10.27
CA MET A 423 -16.26 6.28 10.74
C MET A 423 -15.60 5.01 10.20
N ALA A 424 -16.36 3.98 9.82
CA ALA A 424 -15.80 2.78 9.21
C ALA A 424 -15.41 3.00 7.74
N GLY A 425 -16.09 3.91 7.02
CA GLY A 425 -15.88 4.14 5.58
C GLY A 425 -15.07 5.39 5.25
N THR A 426 -15.38 6.52 5.87
CA THR A 426 -14.87 7.86 5.52
C THR A 426 -14.51 8.69 6.76
N ALA A 427 -13.84 8.06 7.74
CA ALA A 427 -13.45 8.70 9.00
C ALA A 427 -12.78 10.08 8.82
N GLU A 428 -11.96 10.26 7.79
CA GLU A 428 -11.25 11.51 7.51
C GLU A 428 -12.17 12.64 7.04
N GLN A 429 -13.36 12.33 6.51
CA GLN A 429 -14.33 13.31 6.03
C GLN A 429 -15.28 13.79 7.13
N ILE A 430 -15.34 13.06 8.25
CA ILE A 430 -16.18 13.42 9.39
C ILE A 430 -15.51 14.56 10.15
N VAL A 431 -16.16 15.72 10.13
CA VAL A 431 -15.72 16.91 10.85
C VAL A 431 -16.84 17.40 11.75
N PRO A 432 -16.51 17.95 12.93
CA PRO A 432 -17.50 18.63 13.76
C PRO A 432 -18.03 19.86 13.01
N ASP A 433 -19.27 20.23 13.32
CA ASP A 433 -19.87 21.45 12.77
C ASP A 433 -19.13 22.70 13.25
N ARG A 434 -19.22 23.78 12.47
CA ARG A 434 -18.62 25.07 12.85
C ARG A 434 -19.50 25.76 13.87
N VAL A 435 -18.85 26.31 14.89
CA VAL A 435 -19.49 27.20 15.85
C VAL A 435 -19.45 28.61 15.27
N ASP A 436 -20.58 29.30 15.22
CA ASP A 436 -20.64 30.71 14.81
C ASP A 436 -19.93 31.62 15.83
N GLU A 437 -19.57 32.83 15.41
CA GLU A 437 -18.76 33.75 16.21
C GLU A 437 -19.46 34.15 17.52
N ASP A 438 -20.79 34.32 17.52
CA ASP A 438 -21.55 34.71 18.71
C ASP A 438 -21.58 33.57 19.74
N THR A 439 -21.86 32.35 19.30
CA THR A 439 -21.82 31.16 20.16
C THR A 439 -20.41 30.92 20.73
N LEU A 440 -19.37 31.09 19.90
CA LEU A 440 -17.99 30.97 20.34
C LEU A 440 -17.65 32.06 21.37
N ALA A 441 -18.05 33.31 21.12
CA ALA A 441 -17.78 34.42 22.01
C ALA A 441 -18.45 34.25 23.38
N GLN A 442 -19.69 33.77 23.43
CA GLN A 442 -20.37 33.43 24.68
C GLN A 442 -19.58 32.37 25.46
N ALA A 443 -19.20 31.28 24.80
CA ALA A 443 -18.46 30.19 25.44
C ALA A 443 -17.08 30.66 25.96
N VAL A 444 -16.37 31.48 25.19
CA VAL A 444 -15.06 32.04 25.57
C VAL A 444 -15.20 32.96 26.79
N ARG A 445 -16.15 33.90 26.77
CA ARG A 445 -16.35 34.87 27.86
C ARG A 445 -16.73 34.17 29.17
N ALA A 446 -17.69 33.26 29.14
CA ALA A 446 -18.10 32.52 30.33
C ALA A 446 -16.94 31.70 30.92
N THR A 447 -16.16 31.03 30.07
CA THR A 447 -15.02 30.21 30.50
C THR A 447 -13.89 31.08 31.06
N LEU A 448 -13.58 32.20 30.40
CA LEU A 448 -12.58 33.16 30.83
C LEU A 448 -12.92 33.75 32.20
N LEU A 449 -14.19 34.10 32.45
CA LEU A 449 -14.66 34.63 33.74
C LEU A 449 -14.43 33.64 34.87
N VAL A 450 -14.82 32.37 34.69
CA VAL A 450 -14.65 31.33 35.71
C VAL A 450 -13.17 31.08 36.00
N LEU A 451 -12.32 30.98 34.97
CA LEU A 451 -10.90 30.70 35.17
C LEU A 451 -10.13 31.89 35.80
N LEU A 452 -10.49 33.13 35.43
CA LEU A 452 -9.97 34.33 36.09
C LEU A 452 -10.41 34.41 37.56
N GLY A 453 -11.68 34.06 37.85
CA GLY A 453 -12.19 33.96 39.23
C GLY A 453 -11.45 32.92 40.07
N ALA A 454 -11.01 31.83 39.43
CA ALA A 454 -10.14 30.82 40.03
C ALA A 454 -8.66 31.24 40.13
N ARG A 455 -8.33 32.51 39.83
CA ARG A 455 -6.97 33.10 39.89
C ARG A 455 -5.94 32.43 38.97
N LYS A 456 -6.36 31.82 37.87
CA LYS A 456 -5.45 31.35 36.82
C LYS A 456 -4.94 32.53 36.01
N ASP A 457 -3.67 32.47 35.60
CA ASP A 457 -3.09 33.51 34.75
C ASP A 457 -3.52 33.36 33.28
N ILE A 458 -3.40 34.43 32.49
CA ILE A 458 -3.85 34.44 31.09
C ILE A 458 -3.10 33.40 30.23
N LYS A 459 -1.82 33.13 30.52
CA LYS A 459 -1.04 32.15 29.76
C LYS A 459 -1.55 30.73 30.04
N GLU A 460 -1.86 30.43 31.28
CA GLU A 460 -2.47 29.18 31.71
C GLU A 460 -3.85 28.99 31.09
N ILE A 461 -4.70 30.03 31.11
CA ILE A 461 -6.03 30.02 30.50
C ILE A 461 -5.95 29.74 28.99
N LYS A 462 -5.07 30.47 28.28
CA LYS A 462 -4.84 30.23 26.85
C LYS A 462 -4.39 28.80 26.60
N SER A 463 -3.49 28.26 27.42
CA SER A 463 -3.03 26.87 27.29
C SER A 463 -4.17 25.86 27.48
N LEU A 464 -5.05 26.06 28.45
CA LEU A 464 -6.19 25.17 28.71
C LEU A 464 -7.19 25.19 27.55
N MET A 465 -7.56 26.39 27.08
CA MET A 465 -8.52 26.55 25.98
C MET A 465 -7.96 26.01 24.65
N LYS A 466 -6.66 26.19 24.38
CA LYS A 466 -6.02 25.64 23.17
C LYS A 466 -6.03 24.11 23.10
N ASP A 467 -6.32 23.46 24.21
CA ASP A 467 -6.27 22.01 24.35
C ASP A 467 -7.64 21.32 24.23
N VAL A 468 -8.74 22.07 24.15
CA VAL A 468 -10.13 21.58 24.21
C VAL A 468 -10.98 22.20 23.09
N ASP A 469 -11.78 21.38 22.41
CA ASP A 469 -12.75 21.85 21.41
C ASP A 469 -14.02 22.42 22.10
N PRO A 470 -14.65 23.50 21.58
CA PRO A 470 -14.42 24.13 20.26
C PRO A 470 -13.31 25.19 20.22
N PHE A 471 -12.73 25.58 21.35
CA PHE A 471 -11.73 26.65 21.40
C PHE A 471 -10.46 26.31 20.60
N ARG A 472 -10.01 25.05 20.66
CA ARG A 472 -8.87 24.54 19.91
C ARG A 472 -9.06 24.61 18.40
N SER A 473 -10.22 24.21 17.90
CA SER A 473 -10.50 24.18 16.46
C SER A 473 -10.64 25.60 15.87
N ALA A 474 -11.11 26.56 16.66
CA ALA A 474 -11.23 27.97 16.31
C ALA A 474 -10.24 28.85 17.11
N TRP A 475 -8.96 28.44 17.17
CA TRP A 475 -7.98 29.08 18.07
C TRP A 475 -7.71 30.55 17.75
N GLU A 476 -7.64 30.92 16.46
CA GLU A 476 -7.39 32.31 16.04
C GLU A 476 -8.52 33.24 16.54
N ASP A 477 -9.78 32.83 16.36
CA ASP A 477 -10.94 33.58 16.86
C ASP A 477 -11.02 33.57 18.38
N THR A 478 -10.78 32.43 19.00
CA THR A 478 -10.74 32.29 20.47
C THR A 478 -9.72 33.26 21.07
N GLU A 479 -8.51 33.31 20.51
CA GLU A 479 -7.44 34.19 21.00
C GLU A 479 -7.79 35.68 20.83
N ARG A 480 -8.40 36.04 19.69
CA ARG A 480 -8.92 37.39 19.43
C ARG A 480 -10.00 37.80 20.43
N ILE A 481 -10.96 36.92 20.71
CA ILE A 481 -12.06 37.19 21.67
C ILE A 481 -11.52 37.32 23.10
N ILE A 482 -10.56 36.48 23.50
CA ILE A 482 -9.89 36.59 24.81
C ILE A 482 -9.25 37.97 24.96
N ALA A 483 -8.48 38.41 23.96
CA ALA A 483 -7.81 39.72 23.99
C ALA A 483 -8.82 40.87 24.13
N ALA A 484 -9.83 40.92 23.27
CA ALA A 484 -10.87 41.95 23.31
C ALA A 484 -11.63 41.99 24.64
N THR A 485 -11.91 40.83 25.25
CA THR A 485 -12.61 40.75 26.54
C THR A 485 -11.76 41.27 27.70
N ILE A 486 -10.43 41.13 27.61
CA ILE A 486 -9.49 41.64 28.63
C ILE A 486 -9.36 43.16 28.50
N GLU A 487 -9.19 43.68 27.28
CA GLU A 487 -9.08 45.13 27.02
C GLU A 487 -10.32 45.89 27.54
N MET A 488 -11.53 45.40 27.24
CA MET A 488 -12.77 46.01 27.76
C MET A 488 -12.84 46.05 29.30
N LYS A 489 -12.25 45.06 29.99
CA LYS A 489 -12.21 45.02 31.46
C LYS A 489 -11.15 45.94 32.08
N GLU A 490 -10.13 46.32 31.32
CA GLU A 490 -9.12 47.29 31.74
C GLU A 490 -9.61 48.73 31.52
N GLU A 491 -10.51 48.96 30.57
CA GLU A 491 -11.18 50.27 30.35
C GLU A 491 -12.30 50.57 31.37
N ASP A 492 -12.93 49.53 31.94
CA ASP A 492 -14.00 49.64 32.96
C ASP A 492 -13.47 49.76 34.42
N LYS A 493 -12.14 49.78 34.62
CA LYS A 493 -11.47 49.94 35.92
C LYS A 493 -10.83 51.31 36.06
#